data_AF-A0A1I4YHE4-F1
#
_entry.id   AF-A0A1I4YHE4-F1
#
_cell.length_a   1.000
_cell.length_b   1.000
_cell.length_c   1.000
_cell.angle_alpha   90.00
_cell.angle_beta   90.00
_cell.angle_gamma   90.00
#
_symmetry.space_group_name_H-M   'P 1'
#
loop_
_entity.id
_entity.type
_entity.pdbx_description
1 polymer ?
#
loop_
_entity_poly.entity_id
_entity_poly.type
_entity_poly.pdbx_seq_one_letter_code
_entity_poly.pdbx_strand_id
1 'polypeptide(L)'
;MKIKFLFISTLIFTTIGCNKSDTKSASKNAQDVSETIDTTLVHEEKVFDNGKPKKDFVPKGYIVFSEFFGDLNKDSVEDCVLIIKDTKPENIVINRFETEVDRNRRGIIILFKKGKAYELATKNYDCFSSENEDGGVYMPPDLDIRIEKGNLILHYAHGRYGYWAYTFRHQNNNFELIGYDYSENFGPVTQSFTSINFLTKKKLVKTNLNPQDDVDQEVFESKWSKIEVDKLIKLSEIDDFDELNVDK
;
A
#
# COMPACT_ATOMS: atom_id res chain seq x y z
N MET A 1 -27.04 29.87 5.53
CA MET A 1 -27.82 29.27 6.63
C MET A 1 -26.87 28.41 7.46
N LYS A 2 -26.53 28.81 8.69
CA LYS A 2 -25.52 28.16 9.55
C LYS A 2 -26.17 27.06 10.37
N ILE A 3 -25.73 25.80 10.22
CA ILE A 3 -26.17 24.69 11.08
C ILE A 3 -25.06 24.36 12.06
N LYS A 4 -25.39 24.43 13.36
CA LYS A 4 -24.51 24.17 14.50
C LYS A 4 -24.44 22.67 14.79
N PHE A 5 -23.24 22.19 15.12
CA PHE A 5 -22.98 20.88 15.71
C PHE A 5 -23.59 20.77 17.12
N LEU A 6 -24.12 19.59 17.47
CA LEU A 6 -24.47 19.23 18.84
C LEU A 6 -23.86 17.86 19.17
N PHE A 7 -22.84 17.86 20.04
CA PHE A 7 -22.31 16.68 20.70
C PHE A 7 -23.22 16.31 21.87
N ILE A 8 -23.57 15.02 22.02
CA ILE A 8 -24.14 14.47 23.25
C ILE A 8 -23.23 13.33 23.72
N SER A 9 -22.67 13.54 24.90
CA SER A 9 -21.82 12.64 25.68
C SER A 9 -22.60 12.16 26.91
N THR A 10 -22.07 11.10 27.54
CA THR A 10 -22.40 10.48 28.86
C THR A 10 -23.66 9.59 28.92
N LEU A 11 -23.69 8.45 29.63
CA LEU A 11 -23.26 8.25 31.02
C LEU A 11 -23.07 6.75 31.37
N ILE A 12 -22.08 6.44 32.21
CA ILE A 12 -21.77 5.12 32.82
C ILE A 12 -22.58 4.97 34.13
N PHE A 13 -23.15 3.78 34.38
CA PHE A 13 -23.68 3.40 35.71
C PHE A 13 -22.93 2.17 36.23
N THR A 14 -22.22 2.33 37.35
CA THR A 14 -21.75 1.25 38.23
C THR A 14 -22.65 1.18 39.46
N THR A 15 -23.11 -0.01 39.84
CA THR A 15 -23.70 -0.25 41.16
C THR A 15 -22.80 -1.14 42.00
N ILE A 16 -22.62 -0.70 43.24
CA ILE A 16 -21.95 -1.37 44.35
C ILE A 16 -22.99 -2.24 45.07
N GLY A 17 -22.62 -3.46 45.45
CA GLY A 17 -23.38 -4.31 46.38
C GLY A 17 -22.43 -5.01 47.35
N CYS A 18 -22.55 -4.69 48.63
CA CYS A 18 -21.75 -5.15 49.76
C CYS A 18 -22.51 -6.23 50.55
N ASN A 19 -21.83 -7.22 51.14
CA ASN A 19 -22.28 -7.88 52.37
C ASN A 19 -21.13 -8.53 53.14
N LYS A 20 -21.11 -8.28 54.45
CA LYS A 20 -20.19 -8.75 55.52
C LYS A 20 -20.64 -10.09 56.10
N SER A 21 -19.70 -10.90 56.62
CA SER A 21 -19.46 -11.29 58.04
C SER A 21 -18.51 -12.51 58.03
N ASP A 22 -17.68 -12.90 59.00
CA ASP A 22 -17.25 -12.44 60.33
C ASP A 22 -15.89 -13.09 60.69
N THR A 23 -15.23 -12.52 61.68
CA THR A 23 -13.91 -12.79 62.31
C THR A 23 -13.66 -14.17 62.94
N LYS A 24 -12.38 -14.62 62.97
CA LYS A 24 -11.67 -15.07 64.21
C LYS A 24 -10.16 -15.25 64.02
N SER A 25 -9.42 -14.94 65.10
CA SER A 25 -7.97 -14.78 65.20
C SER A 25 -7.20 -16.07 65.53
N ALA A 26 -5.89 -16.11 65.26
CA ALA A 26 -4.85 -16.44 66.25
C ALA A 26 -3.44 -16.32 65.64
N SER A 27 -2.54 -15.62 66.35
CA SER A 27 -1.09 -15.56 66.10
C SER A 27 -0.39 -16.51 67.07
N LYS A 28 0.64 -17.24 66.61
CA LYS A 28 1.82 -17.61 67.40
C LYS A 28 3.07 -17.65 66.51
N ASN A 29 4.15 -17.13 67.07
CA ASN A 29 5.47 -16.91 66.49
C ASN A 29 6.39 -18.13 66.62
N ALA A 30 7.49 -18.05 65.84
CA ALA A 30 8.86 -18.49 66.11
C ALA A 30 9.40 -19.78 65.43
N GLN A 31 10.19 -19.51 64.39
CA GLN A 31 11.63 -19.84 64.24
C GLN A 31 12.07 -21.12 63.50
N ASP A 32 12.79 -20.86 62.40
CA ASP A 32 14.11 -21.40 62.02
C ASP A 32 14.21 -22.15 60.67
N VAL A 33 15.38 -21.93 60.05
CA VAL A 33 16.05 -22.66 58.96
C VAL A 33 15.87 -22.18 57.51
N SER A 34 16.97 -21.57 57.05
CA SER A 34 17.49 -21.40 55.68
C SER A 34 17.13 -22.49 54.67
N GLU A 35 16.76 -22.13 53.44
CA GLU A 35 17.36 -22.71 52.23
C GLU A 35 17.10 -21.89 50.95
N THR A 36 18.15 -21.86 50.14
CA THR A 36 18.41 -21.20 48.86
C THR A 36 17.69 -21.83 47.68
N ILE A 37 16.93 -21.08 46.88
CA ILE A 37 16.42 -21.43 45.53
C ILE A 37 16.06 -20.08 44.86
N ASP A 38 16.35 -19.73 43.61
CA ASP A 38 17.08 -20.29 42.48
C ASP A 38 17.17 -19.10 41.50
N THR A 39 18.38 -18.74 41.11
CA THR A 39 18.60 -17.67 40.13
C THR A 39 18.13 -18.20 38.79
N THR A 40 16.89 -17.87 38.43
CA THR A 40 16.36 -18.15 37.10
C THR A 40 17.21 -17.37 36.10
N LEU A 41 18.11 -18.08 35.45
CA LEU A 41 18.85 -17.63 34.29
C LEU A 41 17.80 -17.26 33.23
N VAL A 42 17.55 -15.96 33.08
CA VAL A 42 16.91 -15.42 31.90
C VAL A 42 17.86 -15.72 30.75
N HIS A 43 17.59 -16.83 30.06
CA HIS A 43 18.17 -17.12 28.78
C HIS A 43 17.61 -16.05 27.84
N GLU A 44 18.35 -14.95 27.67
CA GLU A 44 18.15 -14.06 26.52
C GLU A 44 18.37 -14.93 25.28
N GLU A 45 17.29 -15.42 24.69
CA GLU A 45 17.33 -15.91 23.32
C GLU A 45 17.82 -14.74 22.47
N LYS A 46 19.07 -14.87 22.01
CA LYS A 46 19.59 -14.08 20.90
C LYS A 46 18.69 -14.34 19.70
N VAL A 47 17.69 -13.49 19.50
CA VAL A 47 17.00 -13.36 18.22
C VAL A 47 18.06 -12.91 17.23
N PHE A 48 18.58 -13.87 16.44
CA PHE A 48 19.42 -13.57 15.30
C PHE A 48 18.54 -12.82 14.29
N ASP A 49 18.69 -11.50 14.28
CA ASP A 49 18.09 -10.63 13.28
C ASP A 49 18.83 -10.87 11.96
N ASN A 50 18.36 -11.85 11.19
CA ASN A 50 18.92 -12.21 9.88
C ASN A 50 18.59 -11.18 8.78
N GLY A 51 17.86 -10.11 9.10
CA GLY A 51 17.51 -9.09 8.13
C GLY A 51 18.65 -8.10 7.88
N LYS A 52 18.52 -7.32 6.80
CA LYS A 52 19.46 -6.25 6.44
C LYS A 52 18.85 -4.86 6.61
N PRO A 53 19.65 -3.79 6.74
CA PRO A 53 19.18 -2.42 6.54
C PRO A 53 18.49 -2.26 5.18
N LYS A 54 17.43 -1.44 5.10
CA LYS A 54 16.67 -1.20 3.86
C LYS A 54 17.54 -0.80 2.66
N LYS A 55 18.59 0.01 2.90
CA LYS A 55 19.51 0.49 1.85
C LYS A 55 20.32 -0.63 1.19
N ASP A 56 20.55 -1.74 1.90
CA ASP A 56 21.35 -2.87 1.39
C ASP A 56 20.60 -3.66 0.30
N PHE A 57 19.29 -3.44 0.14
CA PHE A 57 18.49 -4.03 -0.92
C PHE A 57 18.51 -3.21 -2.21
N VAL A 58 18.98 -1.97 -2.18
CA VAL A 58 19.06 -1.11 -3.37
C VAL A 58 20.28 -1.54 -4.22
N PRO A 59 20.08 -1.95 -5.47
CA PRO A 59 21.19 -2.41 -6.32
C PRO A 59 22.14 -1.26 -6.69
N LYS A 60 23.40 -1.59 -6.97
CA LYS A 60 24.37 -0.63 -7.50
C LYS A 60 23.84 -0.02 -8.80
N GLY A 61 24.01 1.29 -8.96
CA GLY A 61 23.48 2.03 -10.11
C GLY A 61 22.06 2.55 -9.88
N TYR A 62 21.47 2.31 -8.72
CA TYR A 62 20.17 2.85 -8.34
C TYR A 62 20.27 3.71 -7.08
N ILE A 63 19.35 4.66 -6.96
CA ILE A 63 19.12 5.46 -5.75
C ILE A 63 17.70 5.21 -5.23
N VAL A 64 17.47 5.46 -3.94
CA VAL A 64 16.12 5.53 -3.38
C VAL A 64 15.48 6.84 -3.86
N PHE A 65 14.38 6.74 -4.60
CA PHE A 65 13.59 7.86 -5.07
C PHE A 65 12.54 8.27 -4.01
N SER A 66 11.84 7.30 -3.44
CA SER A 66 10.89 7.53 -2.35
C SER A 66 10.69 6.28 -1.49
N GLU A 67 10.20 6.47 -0.26
CA GLU A 67 9.93 5.39 0.70
C GLU A 67 8.49 5.50 1.22
N PHE A 68 7.80 4.37 1.32
CA PHE A 68 6.46 4.24 1.88
C PHE A 68 6.43 3.14 2.93
N PHE A 69 5.55 3.28 3.92
CA PHE A 69 5.41 2.35 5.03
C PHE A 69 3.96 1.94 5.21
N GLY A 70 3.76 0.68 5.57
CA GLY A 70 2.45 0.12 5.88
C GLY A 70 2.50 -1.38 5.97
N ASP A 71 1.52 -1.96 6.69
CA ASP A 71 1.41 -3.40 6.87
C ASP A 71 0.89 -4.05 5.57
N LEU A 72 1.74 -4.79 4.85
CA LEU A 72 1.44 -5.44 3.57
C LEU A 72 1.14 -6.94 3.72
N ASN A 73 1.60 -7.56 4.81
CA ASN A 73 1.44 -9.00 5.06
C ASN A 73 0.42 -9.32 6.16
N LYS A 74 -0.18 -8.30 6.78
CA LYS A 74 -1.20 -8.34 7.84
C LYS A 74 -0.69 -8.90 9.17
N ASP A 75 0.59 -8.73 9.47
CA ASP A 75 1.18 -9.11 10.77
C ASP A 75 1.17 -7.99 11.81
N SER A 76 0.52 -6.86 11.50
CA SER A 76 0.46 -5.64 12.33
C SER A 76 1.80 -4.92 12.51
N VAL A 77 2.80 -5.22 11.67
CA VAL A 77 4.08 -4.52 11.60
C VAL A 77 4.16 -3.74 10.30
N GLU A 78 4.70 -2.51 10.35
CA GLU A 78 4.87 -1.71 9.14
C GLU A 78 6.04 -2.25 8.29
N ASP A 79 5.69 -2.69 7.09
CA ASP A 79 6.62 -3.06 6.04
C ASP A 79 7.11 -1.81 5.30
N CYS A 80 8.11 -1.97 4.42
CA CYS A 80 8.70 -0.88 3.66
C CYS A 80 8.60 -1.13 2.16
N VAL A 81 8.15 -0.12 1.42
CA VAL A 81 8.18 -0.07 -0.04
C VAL A 81 9.14 1.03 -0.45
N LEU A 82 10.16 0.67 -1.22
CA LEU A 82 11.10 1.60 -1.83
C LEU A 82 10.74 1.76 -3.29
N ILE A 83 10.58 3.00 -3.74
CA ILE A 83 10.72 3.32 -5.16
C ILE A 83 12.18 3.67 -5.39
N ILE A 84 12.80 3.00 -6.35
CA ILE A 84 14.18 3.23 -6.74
C ILE A 84 14.24 3.84 -8.14
N LYS A 85 15.31 4.56 -8.46
CA LYS A 85 15.55 5.12 -9.80
C LYS A 85 16.95 4.74 -10.27
N ASP A 86 17.08 4.33 -11.53
CA ASP A 86 18.39 4.10 -12.17
C ASP A 86 19.16 5.44 -12.23
N THR A 87 20.48 5.39 -12.43
CA THR A 87 21.37 6.56 -12.43
C THR A 87 22.27 6.61 -13.66
N LYS A 88 21.89 5.92 -14.73
CA LYS A 88 22.58 5.91 -16.01
C LYS A 88 22.68 7.32 -16.59
N PRO A 89 23.90 7.87 -16.79
CA PRO A 89 24.08 9.21 -17.35
C PRO A 89 23.51 9.36 -18.76
N GLU A 90 23.45 8.28 -19.54
CA GLU A 90 22.88 8.27 -20.89
C GLU A 90 21.38 8.61 -20.94
N ASN A 91 20.67 8.49 -19.82
CA ASN A 91 19.26 8.86 -19.70
C ASN A 91 19.05 10.27 -19.14
N ILE A 92 20.13 11.03 -18.91
CA ILE A 92 20.06 12.46 -18.66
C ILE A 92 20.05 13.15 -20.03
N VAL A 93 18.90 13.70 -20.40
CA VAL A 93 18.64 14.18 -21.76
C VAL A 93 18.09 15.60 -21.76
N ILE A 94 18.26 16.31 -22.88
CA ILE A 94 17.57 17.59 -23.11
C ILE A 94 16.18 17.29 -23.65
N ASN A 95 15.14 17.74 -22.95
CA ASN A 95 13.75 17.56 -23.37
C ASN A 95 13.34 18.60 -24.44
N ARG A 96 12.09 18.52 -24.90
CA ARG A 96 11.53 19.45 -25.90
C ARG A 96 11.45 20.93 -25.46
N PHE A 97 11.66 21.21 -24.17
CA PHE A 97 11.66 22.55 -23.58
C PHE A 97 13.10 23.04 -23.32
N GLU A 98 14.09 22.43 -23.98
CA GLU A 98 15.51 22.77 -23.86
C GLU A 98 16.03 22.69 -22.41
N THR A 99 15.42 21.82 -21.60
CA THR A 99 15.77 21.60 -20.20
C THR A 99 16.38 20.21 -20.02
N GLU A 100 17.49 20.13 -19.28
CA GLU A 100 18.07 18.86 -18.87
C GLU A 100 17.14 18.17 -17.86
N VAL A 101 16.78 16.93 -18.16
CA VAL A 101 15.92 16.10 -17.30
C VAL A 101 16.48 14.69 -17.21
N ASP A 102 16.24 14.06 -16.06
CA ASP A 102 16.62 12.68 -15.81
C ASP A 102 15.47 11.73 -16.16
N ARG A 103 15.60 11.00 -17.28
CA ARG A 103 14.65 10.00 -17.81
C ARG A 103 14.98 8.57 -17.38
N ASN A 104 15.80 8.39 -16.35
CA ASN A 104 16.04 7.06 -15.81
C ASN A 104 14.73 6.42 -15.32
N ARG A 105 14.54 5.15 -15.69
CA ARG A 105 13.41 4.35 -15.25
C ARG A 105 13.45 4.13 -13.74
N ARG A 106 12.27 3.92 -13.18
CA ARG A 106 12.05 3.66 -11.76
C ARG A 106 11.62 2.21 -11.57
N GLY A 107 11.81 1.72 -10.35
CA GLY A 107 11.39 0.40 -9.93
C GLY A 107 10.88 0.40 -8.50
N ILE A 108 10.50 -0.77 -8.03
CA ILE A 108 9.96 -1.02 -6.70
C ILE A 108 10.72 -2.15 -6.01
N ILE A 109 10.95 -1.98 -4.72
CA ILE A 109 11.40 -3.04 -3.81
C ILE A 109 10.45 -3.05 -2.62
N ILE A 110 9.93 -4.24 -2.29
CA ILE A 110 9.08 -4.43 -1.13
C ILE A 110 9.84 -5.28 -0.11
N LEU A 111 9.88 -4.79 1.12
CA LEU A 111 10.64 -5.35 2.22
C LEU A 111 9.72 -5.60 3.41
N PHE A 112 9.66 -6.85 3.87
CA PHE A 112 8.97 -7.17 5.11
C PHE A 112 9.82 -6.85 6.32
N LYS A 113 9.20 -6.29 7.37
CA LYS A 113 9.89 -6.01 8.61
C LYS A 113 10.19 -7.30 9.36
N LYS A 114 11.44 -7.46 9.83
CA LYS A 114 11.85 -8.57 10.71
C LYS A 114 12.66 -8.01 11.85
N GLY A 115 12.11 -7.96 13.06
CA GLY A 115 12.81 -7.40 14.23
C GLY A 115 13.27 -5.97 13.99
N LYS A 116 14.58 -5.71 14.04
CA LYS A 116 15.17 -4.39 13.76
C LYS A 116 15.56 -4.22 12.29
N ALA A 117 15.57 -5.29 11.50
CA ALA A 117 15.97 -5.27 10.10
C ALA A 117 14.80 -5.55 9.14
N TYR A 118 15.13 -5.91 7.89
CA TYR A 118 14.19 -6.18 6.80
C TYR A 118 14.58 -7.43 6.02
N GLU A 119 13.57 -8.06 5.42
CA GLU A 119 13.68 -9.18 4.49
C GLU A 119 13.05 -8.80 3.13
N LEU A 120 13.65 -9.25 2.03
CA LEU A 120 13.13 -8.97 0.69
C LEU A 120 11.85 -9.79 0.44
N ALA A 121 10.74 -9.11 0.16
CA ALA A 121 9.48 -9.73 -0.23
C ALA A 121 9.36 -9.85 -1.76
N THR A 122 9.60 -8.76 -2.48
CA THR A 122 9.67 -8.75 -3.95
C THR A 122 10.44 -7.54 -4.46
N LYS A 123 10.78 -7.57 -5.74
CA LYS A 123 11.45 -6.47 -6.44
C LYS A 123 11.14 -6.49 -7.93
N ASN A 124 11.14 -5.30 -8.51
CA ASN A 124 11.11 -5.09 -9.95
C ASN A 124 11.80 -3.74 -10.23
N TYR A 125 12.94 -3.74 -10.91
CA TYR A 125 13.87 -2.60 -10.84
C TYR A 125 13.62 -1.49 -11.87
N ASP A 126 12.94 -1.79 -12.95
CA ASP A 126 12.77 -0.90 -14.11
C ASP A 126 11.36 -0.96 -14.70
N CYS A 127 10.35 -1.34 -13.91
CA CYS A 127 8.97 -1.45 -14.38
C CYS A 127 8.22 -0.13 -14.55
N PHE A 128 8.73 0.98 -14.02
CA PHE A 128 8.08 2.29 -14.10
C PHE A 128 8.86 3.26 -14.97
N SER A 129 8.13 4.06 -15.75
CA SER A 129 8.69 5.22 -16.45
C SER A 129 9.13 6.32 -15.49
N SER A 130 9.94 7.26 -15.97
CA SER A 130 10.39 8.40 -15.16
C SER A 130 9.23 9.36 -14.84
N GLU A 131 9.30 10.02 -13.70
CA GLU A 131 8.47 11.19 -13.37
C GLU A 131 8.66 12.35 -14.35
N ASN A 132 9.77 12.36 -15.10
CA ASN A 132 10.09 13.42 -16.04
C ASN A 132 9.57 13.14 -17.45
N GLU A 133 8.78 12.07 -17.70
CA GLU A 133 8.31 11.71 -19.04
C GLU A 133 7.61 12.86 -19.80
N ASP A 134 7.58 12.79 -21.14
CA ASP A 134 6.88 13.81 -21.93
C ASP A 134 5.41 13.41 -22.05
N GLY A 135 4.52 14.15 -21.39
CA GLY A 135 3.08 13.93 -21.47
C GLY A 135 2.42 14.45 -22.76
N GLY A 136 3.20 14.90 -23.73
CA GLY A 136 2.70 15.41 -25.00
C GLY A 136 1.95 16.73 -24.80
N VAL A 137 0.66 16.77 -25.12
CA VAL A 137 -0.17 17.97 -24.94
C VAL A 137 -0.45 18.27 -23.46
N TYR A 138 -0.26 17.30 -22.57
CA TYR A 138 -0.53 17.43 -21.15
C TYR A 138 0.68 17.00 -20.30
N MET A 139 0.56 17.03 -18.98
CA MET A 139 1.61 16.50 -18.09
C MET A 139 1.60 14.97 -18.12
N PRO A 140 2.75 14.30 -17.92
CA PRO A 140 2.76 12.85 -17.75
C PRO A 140 1.93 12.46 -16.50
N PRO A 141 1.41 11.22 -16.44
CA PRO A 141 0.75 10.71 -15.26
C PRO A 141 1.70 10.68 -14.05
N ASP A 142 1.19 11.09 -12.89
CA ASP A 142 1.93 11.02 -11.62
C ASP A 142 1.67 9.68 -10.92
N LEU A 143 2.73 9.01 -10.46
CA LEU A 143 2.66 7.72 -9.78
C LEU A 143 2.62 7.93 -8.26
N ASP A 144 1.47 7.62 -7.68
CA ASP A 144 1.22 7.59 -6.24
C ASP A 144 1.20 6.15 -5.72
N ILE A 145 1.81 5.94 -4.55
CA ILE A 145 1.91 4.61 -3.92
C ILE A 145 1.09 4.65 -2.63
N ARG A 146 0.07 3.79 -2.55
CA ARG A 146 -0.78 3.67 -1.36
C ARG A 146 -0.69 2.27 -0.78
N ILE A 147 -0.72 2.19 0.54
CA ILE A 147 -0.80 0.93 1.28
C ILE A 147 -2.07 0.95 2.10
N GLU A 148 -3.04 0.13 1.71
CA GLU A 148 -4.37 0.14 2.28
C GLU A 148 -4.84 -1.29 2.58
N LYS A 149 -5.12 -1.58 3.86
CA LYS A 149 -5.71 -2.86 4.30
C LYS A 149 -4.94 -4.10 3.82
N GLY A 150 -3.60 -4.02 3.80
CA GLY A 150 -2.72 -5.09 3.34
C GLY A 150 -2.63 -5.23 1.82
N ASN A 151 -3.04 -4.20 1.07
CA ASN A 151 -2.85 -4.13 -0.37
C ASN A 151 -1.90 -2.99 -0.71
N LEU A 152 -1.07 -3.21 -1.73
CA LEU A 152 -0.29 -2.18 -2.40
C LEU A 152 -1.09 -1.66 -3.59
N ILE A 153 -1.32 -0.35 -3.67
CA ILE A 153 -2.02 0.30 -4.78
C ILE A 153 -1.04 1.21 -5.49
N LEU A 154 -0.84 0.96 -6.78
CA LEU A 154 -0.07 1.80 -7.69
C LEU A 154 -1.06 2.67 -8.46
N HIS A 155 -1.16 3.95 -8.10
CA HIS A 155 -2.18 4.86 -8.63
C HIS A 155 -1.54 5.91 -9.54
N TYR A 156 -1.86 5.85 -10.83
CA TYR A 156 -1.45 6.82 -11.83
C TYR A 156 -2.50 7.91 -11.98
N ALA A 157 -2.23 9.10 -11.46
CA ALA A 157 -3.11 10.26 -11.59
C ALA A 157 -2.75 11.04 -12.86
N HIS A 158 -3.71 11.23 -13.77
CA HIS A 158 -3.50 11.94 -15.04
C HIS A 158 -4.38 13.20 -15.14
N GLY A 159 -4.70 13.81 -13.99
CA GLY A 159 -5.45 15.06 -13.89
C GLY A 159 -6.77 15.02 -14.66
N ARG A 160 -6.94 15.95 -15.61
CA ARG A 160 -8.17 16.08 -16.41
C ARG A 160 -8.48 14.89 -17.34
N TYR A 161 -7.53 13.98 -17.51
CA TYR A 161 -7.71 12.75 -18.29
C TYR A 161 -8.09 11.55 -17.42
N GLY A 162 -8.14 11.72 -16.10
CA GLY A 162 -8.59 10.71 -15.15
C GLY A 162 -7.42 10.00 -14.48
N TYR A 163 -7.52 8.68 -14.32
CA TYR A 163 -6.52 7.88 -13.62
C TYR A 163 -6.60 6.40 -13.98
N TRP A 164 -5.57 5.64 -13.63
CA TRP A 164 -5.67 4.19 -13.46
C TRP A 164 -4.94 3.74 -12.21
N ALA A 165 -5.35 2.60 -11.67
CA ALA A 165 -4.73 2.04 -10.48
C ALA A 165 -4.65 0.52 -10.56
N TYR A 166 -3.50 -0.02 -10.13
CA TYR A 166 -3.28 -1.45 -9.99
C TYR A 166 -3.22 -1.81 -8.52
N THR A 167 -4.05 -2.75 -8.08
CA THR A 167 -4.06 -3.24 -6.70
C THR A 167 -3.37 -4.60 -6.64
N PHE A 168 -2.28 -4.67 -5.88
CA PHE A 168 -1.53 -5.88 -5.59
C PHE A 168 -1.77 -6.33 -4.14
N ARG A 169 -1.77 -7.63 -3.93
CA ARG A 169 -1.80 -8.22 -2.59
C ARG A 169 -0.73 -9.28 -2.46
N HIS A 170 -0.12 -9.35 -1.29
CA HIS A 170 0.78 -10.44 -0.95
C HIS A 170 -0.02 -11.73 -0.72
N GLN A 171 0.21 -12.73 -1.56
CA GLN A 171 -0.40 -14.06 -1.48
C GLN A 171 0.47 -15.05 -2.26
N ASN A 172 0.45 -16.33 -1.86
CA ASN A 172 1.28 -17.37 -2.49
C ASN A 172 2.77 -16.99 -2.59
N ASN A 173 3.29 -16.26 -1.59
CA ASN A 173 4.66 -15.74 -1.56
C ASN A 173 5.00 -14.78 -2.72
N ASN A 174 4.00 -14.12 -3.30
CA ASN A 174 4.15 -13.16 -4.39
C ASN A 174 3.24 -11.94 -4.16
N PHE A 175 3.54 -10.81 -4.79
CA PHE A 175 2.59 -9.71 -4.93
C PHE A 175 1.82 -9.91 -6.23
N GLU A 176 0.58 -10.37 -6.12
CA GLU A 176 -0.28 -10.71 -7.26
C GLU A 176 -1.29 -9.60 -7.51
N LEU A 177 -1.52 -9.27 -8.79
CA LEU A 177 -2.50 -8.27 -9.24
C LEU A 177 -3.92 -8.79 -8.99
N ILE A 178 -4.64 -8.14 -8.08
CA ILE A 178 -5.99 -8.55 -7.64
C ILE A 178 -7.09 -7.60 -8.11
N GLY A 179 -6.73 -6.38 -8.50
CA GLY A 179 -7.68 -5.40 -9.02
C GLY A 179 -7.05 -4.37 -9.95
N TYR A 180 -7.88 -3.82 -10.82
CA TYR A 180 -7.55 -2.72 -11.71
C TYR A 180 -8.73 -1.76 -11.77
N ASP A 181 -8.48 -0.47 -11.60
CA ASP A 181 -9.48 0.58 -11.74
C ASP A 181 -8.96 1.61 -12.75
N TYR A 182 -9.83 2.07 -13.64
CA TYR A 182 -9.54 3.08 -14.66
C TYR A 182 -10.68 4.07 -14.74
N SER A 183 -10.35 5.34 -14.80
CA SER A 183 -11.26 6.45 -15.04
C SER A 183 -10.76 7.23 -16.25
N GLU A 184 -11.61 7.33 -17.25
CA GLU A 184 -11.40 8.20 -18.39
C GLU A 184 -12.16 9.50 -18.16
N ASN A 185 -11.46 10.62 -18.17
CA ASN A 185 -12.08 11.93 -17.94
C ASN A 185 -11.82 12.86 -19.13
N PHE A 186 -12.75 13.80 -19.32
CA PHE A 186 -12.56 14.97 -20.14
C PHE A 186 -12.82 16.20 -19.28
N GLY A 187 -11.75 16.85 -18.83
CA GLY A 187 -11.91 17.98 -17.92
C GLY A 187 -12.41 17.49 -16.55
N PRO A 188 -13.44 18.13 -15.97
CA PRO A 188 -14.04 17.68 -14.72
C PRO A 188 -15.01 16.51 -14.91
N VAL A 189 -15.38 16.17 -16.16
CA VAL A 189 -16.42 15.18 -16.45
C VAL A 189 -15.81 13.79 -16.64
N THR A 190 -16.30 12.82 -15.88
CA THR A 190 -15.93 11.41 -16.04
C THR A 190 -16.70 10.82 -17.22
N GLN A 191 -16.00 10.32 -18.22
CA GLN A 191 -16.55 9.76 -19.44
C GLN A 191 -16.89 8.28 -19.25
N SER A 192 -15.95 7.54 -18.68
CA SER A 192 -16.12 6.12 -18.39
C SER A 192 -15.32 5.70 -17.18
N PHE A 193 -15.76 4.62 -16.53
CA PHE A 193 -15.06 3.99 -15.44
C PHE A 193 -15.03 2.48 -15.66
N THR A 194 -13.86 1.87 -15.53
CA THR A 194 -13.68 0.42 -15.57
C THR A 194 -13.12 -0.05 -14.24
N SER A 195 -13.70 -1.11 -13.68
CA SER A 195 -13.17 -1.80 -12.50
C SER A 195 -13.14 -3.30 -12.73
N ILE A 196 -12.00 -3.92 -12.46
CA ILE A 196 -11.76 -5.34 -12.63
C ILE A 196 -11.34 -5.91 -11.29
N ASN A 197 -11.98 -7.01 -10.91
CA ASN A 197 -11.57 -7.82 -9.78
C ASN A 197 -11.13 -9.19 -10.30
N PHE A 198 -9.81 -9.41 -10.37
CA PHE A 198 -9.23 -10.63 -10.95
C PHE A 198 -9.52 -11.88 -10.11
N LEU A 199 -9.74 -11.73 -8.79
CA LEU A 199 -10.13 -12.86 -7.94
C LEU A 199 -11.52 -13.39 -8.26
N THR A 200 -12.47 -12.48 -8.47
CA THR A 200 -13.86 -12.83 -8.78
C THR A 200 -14.10 -12.99 -10.29
N LYS A 201 -13.10 -12.66 -11.11
CA LYS A 201 -13.15 -12.62 -12.58
C LYS A 201 -14.31 -11.77 -13.10
N LYS A 202 -14.60 -10.66 -12.41
CA LYS A 202 -15.68 -9.73 -12.76
C LYS A 202 -15.09 -8.41 -13.24
N LYS A 203 -15.67 -7.90 -14.32
CA LYS A 203 -15.42 -6.57 -14.84
C LYS A 203 -16.71 -5.76 -14.82
N LEU A 204 -16.62 -4.53 -14.34
CA LEU A 204 -17.64 -3.50 -14.41
C LEU A 204 -17.15 -2.40 -15.34
N VAL A 205 -17.96 -2.05 -16.34
CA VAL A 205 -17.77 -0.83 -17.13
C VAL A 205 -18.97 0.07 -16.85
N LYS A 206 -18.70 1.33 -16.49
CA LYS A 206 -19.69 2.40 -16.41
C LYS A 206 -19.43 3.40 -17.52
N THR A 207 -20.47 3.76 -18.25
CA THR A 207 -20.40 4.76 -19.33
C THR A 207 -21.30 5.93 -18.98
N ASN A 208 -20.77 7.15 -19.08
CA ASN A 208 -21.54 8.36 -18.84
C ASN A 208 -22.55 8.57 -19.98
N LEU A 209 -23.83 8.75 -19.64
CA LEU A 209 -24.93 8.98 -20.57
C LEU A 209 -25.12 10.46 -20.90
N ASN A 210 -24.50 11.36 -20.14
CA ASN A 210 -24.48 12.80 -20.34
C ASN A 210 -23.04 13.37 -20.22
N PRO A 211 -22.13 13.01 -21.16
CA PRO A 211 -20.70 13.33 -21.09
C PRO A 211 -20.31 14.79 -21.37
N GLN A 212 -21.28 15.71 -21.41
CA GLN A 212 -21.06 17.11 -21.72
C GLN A 212 -20.55 17.90 -20.50
N ASP A 213 -19.75 18.93 -20.76
CA ASP A 213 -19.44 19.95 -19.77
C ASP A 213 -20.74 20.66 -19.35
N ASP A 214 -20.86 21.03 -18.06
CA ASP A 214 -22.01 21.71 -17.43
C ASP A 214 -23.25 20.88 -17.05
N VAL A 215 -23.09 19.58 -16.76
CA VAL A 215 -24.17 18.77 -16.16
C VAL A 215 -24.19 18.90 -14.63
N ASP A 216 -25.37 19.14 -14.04
CA ASP A 216 -25.53 19.22 -12.57
C ASP A 216 -25.16 17.89 -11.87
N GLN A 217 -25.41 16.77 -12.55
CA GLN A 217 -25.11 15.43 -12.07
C GLN A 217 -24.81 14.49 -13.24
N GLU A 218 -23.72 13.73 -13.14
CA GLU A 218 -23.38 12.66 -14.08
C GLU A 218 -24.28 11.45 -13.89
N VAL A 219 -24.74 10.86 -15.00
CA VAL A 219 -25.61 9.68 -15.04
C VAL A 219 -24.89 8.57 -15.77
N PHE A 220 -24.73 7.41 -15.12
CA PHE A 220 -24.00 6.28 -15.67
C PHE A 220 -24.90 5.08 -15.96
N GLU A 221 -24.67 4.44 -17.10
CA GLU A 221 -25.09 3.07 -17.35
C GLU A 221 -24.00 2.10 -16.91
N SER A 222 -24.37 0.97 -16.30
CA SER A 222 -23.42 -0.06 -15.82
C SER A 222 -23.57 -1.36 -16.59
N LYS A 223 -22.45 -1.90 -17.08
CA LYS A 223 -22.36 -3.21 -17.73
C LYS A 223 -21.39 -4.11 -16.97
N TRP A 224 -21.86 -5.29 -16.59
CA TRP A 224 -21.05 -6.33 -15.97
C TRP A 224 -20.69 -7.41 -16.99
N SER A 225 -19.46 -7.89 -16.94
CA SER A 225 -19.00 -9.06 -17.69
C SER A 225 -18.09 -9.94 -16.83
N LYS A 226 -17.87 -11.17 -17.31
CA LYS A 226 -16.81 -12.04 -16.80
C LYS A 226 -15.57 -11.87 -17.67
N ILE A 227 -14.41 -12.08 -17.06
CA ILE A 227 -13.11 -12.12 -17.75
C ILE A 227 -12.47 -13.49 -17.58
N GLU A 228 -11.57 -13.84 -18.49
CA GLU A 228 -10.75 -15.03 -18.35
C GLU A 228 -9.47 -14.66 -17.60
N VAL A 229 -9.15 -15.45 -16.57
CA VAL A 229 -7.97 -15.23 -15.72
C VAL A 229 -7.47 -16.60 -15.32
N ASP A 230 -6.41 -17.06 -15.97
CA ASP A 230 -5.79 -18.36 -15.68
C ASP A 230 -4.80 -18.25 -14.52
N LYS A 231 -4.03 -17.15 -14.50
CA LYS A 231 -3.03 -16.85 -13.49
C LYS A 231 -3.04 -15.35 -13.21
N LEU A 232 -2.87 -14.96 -11.94
CA LEU A 232 -2.69 -13.56 -11.58
C LEU A 232 -1.29 -13.09 -11.97
N ILE A 233 -1.21 -11.90 -12.56
CA ILE A 233 0.05 -11.25 -12.91
C ILE A 233 0.80 -10.93 -11.62
N LYS A 234 2.09 -11.26 -11.57
CA LYS A 234 2.93 -10.91 -10.42
C LYS A 234 3.64 -9.60 -10.67
N LEU A 235 3.77 -8.77 -9.64
CA LEU A 235 4.50 -7.50 -9.72
C LEU A 235 5.93 -7.67 -10.27
N SER A 236 6.60 -8.76 -9.92
CA SER A 236 7.96 -9.08 -10.38
C SER A 236 8.04 -9.56 -11.83
N GLU A 237 6.91 -9.88 -12.47
CA GLU A 237 6.82 -10.40 -13.84
C GLU A 237 6.35 -9.30 -14.83
N ILE A 238 6.19 -8.04 -14.38
CA ILE A 238 5.76 -6.91 -15.23
C ILE A 238 6.99 -6.22 -15.81
N ASP A 239 7.18 -6.27 -17.12
CA ASP A 239 8.31 -5.60 -17.77
C ASP A 239 8.14 -4.07 -17.78
N ASP A 240 6.97 -3.59 -18.20
CA ASP A 240 6.63 -2.18 -18.23
C ASP A 240 5.15 -1.96 -17.89
N PHE A 241 4.86 -1.06 -16.94
CA PHE A 241 3.49 -0.68 -16.61
C PHE A 241 2.81 0.11 -17.74
N ASP A 242 3.57 0.82 -18.57
CA ASP A 242 3.01 1.58 -19.70
C ASP A 242 2.47 0.66 -20.81
N GLU A 243 2.96 -0.58 -20.88
CA GLU A 243 2.55 -1.60 -21.86
C GLU A 243 1.61 -2.67 -21.26
N LEU A 244 1.33 -2.59 -19.96
CA LEU A 244 0.58 -3.61 -19.24
C LEU A 244 -0.91 -3.59 -19.63
N ASN A 245 -1.30 -4.55 -20.48
CA ASN A 245 -2.69 -4.77 -20.84
C ASN A 245 -3.35 -5.79 -19.90
N VAL A 246 -4.33 -5.34 -19.13
CA VAL A 246 -5.06 -6.14 -18.14
C VAL A 246 -6.43 -6.63 -18.60
N ASP A 247 -6.80 -6.31 -19.83
CA ASP A 247 -8.15 -6.45 -20.39
C ASP A 247 -8.24 -7.53 -21.49
N LYS A 248 -7.17 -8.32 -21.68
CA LYS A 248 -7.13 -9.46 -22.61
C LYS A 248 -7.53 -10.77 -21.94
#